data_AF-A0A2U8QW69-F1
#
_entry.id   AF-A0A2U8QW69-F1
#
_cell.length_a   1.000
_cell.length_b   1.000
_cell.length_c   1.000
_cell.angle_alpha   90.00
_cell.angle_beta   90.00
_cell.angle_gamma   90.00
#
_symmetry.space_group_name_H-M   'P 1'
#
loop_
_entity.id
_entity.type
_entity.pdbx_description
1 polymer ?
#
loop_
_entity_poly.entity_id
_entity_poly.type
_entity_poly.pdbx_seq_one_letter_code
_entity_poly.pdbx_strand_id
1 'polypeptide(L)' 'MITKHNLSDEFPEFSERITSLKATNAHFKKLFETYDELEQSIYRIETDTEPTSDNVLNNLRIERVSLKDEIYQFIIRH' A
#
# COMPACT_ATOMS: atom_id res chain seq x y z
N MET A 1 -13.10 7.80 -11.67
CA MET A 1 -11.89 7.25 -12.30
C MET A 1 -11.00 6.79 -11.17
N ILE A 2 -10.99 5.49 -10.86
CA ILE A 2 -10.25 4.93 -9.73
C ILE A 2 -8.81 4.78 -10.21
N THR A 3 -8.01 5.83 -10.05
CA THR A 3 -6.58 5.74 -10.27
C THR A 3 -6.05 4.90 -9.13
N LYS A 4 -5.65 3.65 -9.41
CA LYS A 4 -4.90 2.84 -8.45
C LYS A 4 -3.77 3.72 -7.90
N HIS A 5 -3.81 4.07 -6.61
CA HIS A 5 -2.71 4.74 -5.93
C HIS A 5 -1.59 3.71 -5.75
N ASN A 6 -0.96 3.38 -6.88
CA ASN A 6 0.22 2.55 -6.85
C ASN A 6 1.27 3.34 -6.10
N LEU A 7 2.04 2.65 -5.28
CA LEU A 7 3.20 3.23 -4.60
C LEU A 7 4.16 3.94 -5.58
N SER A 8 4.18 3.52 -6.85
CA SER A 8 4.89 4.20 -7.94
C SER A 8 4.41 5.63 -8.24
N ASP A 9 3.16 5.97 -7.93
CA ASP A 9 2.58 7.31 -8.10
C ASP A 9 2.88 8.19 -6.88
N GLU A 10 2.90 7.60 -5.67
CA GLU A 10 3.33 8.29 -4.44
C GLU A 10 4.86 8.50 -4.38
N PHE A 11 5.62 7.63 -5.06
CA PHE A 11 7.09 7.64 -5.09
C PHE A 11 7.62 7.57 -6.52
N PRO A 12 7.36 8.59 -7.36
CA PRO A 12 7.77 8.58 -8.77
C PRO A 12 9.30 8.52 -8.92
N GLU A 13 10.03 9.15 -8.01
CA GLU A 13 11.50 9.12 -7.96
C GLU A 13 12.07 7.71 -7.69
N PHE A 14 11.30 6.84 -7.05
CA PHE A 14 11.69 5.47 -6.75
C PHE A 14 11.01 4.45 -7.66
N SER A 15 10.22 4.87 -8.65
CA SER A 15 9.41 3.98 -9.49
C SER A 15 10.24 2.90 -10.21
N GLU A 16 11.42 3.25 -10.74
CA GLU A 16 12.36 2.28 -11.32
C GLU A 16 12.87 1.27 -10.28
N ARG A 17 13.21 1.76 -9.09
CA ARG A 17 13.73 0.96 -7.97
C ARG A 17 12.66 0.02 -7.43
N ILE A 18 11.43 0.50 -7.29
CA ILE A 18 10.23 -0.27 -6.94
C ILE A 18 10.00 -1.39 -7.96
N THR A 19 10.07 -1.08 -9.26
CA THR A 19 9.88 -2.07 -10.32
C THR A 19 10.95 -3.15 -10.27
N SER A 20 12.21 -2.75 -10.08
CA SER A 20 13.34 -3.68 -9.95
C SER A 20 13.24 -4.53 -8.68
N LEU A 21 12.92 -3.93 -7.53
CA LEU A 21 12.71 -4.63 -6.26
C LEU A 21 11.51 -5.58 -6.33
N LYS A 22 10.42 -5.21 -7.02
CA LYS A 22 9.26 -6.08 -7.21
C LYS A 22 9.59 -7.31 -8.05
N ALA A 23 10.52 -7.20 -9.00
CA ALA A 23 10.97 -8.32 -9.83
C ALA A 23 12.02 -9.20 -9.12
N THR A 24 12.91 -8.59 -8.34
CA THR A 24 14.07 -9.26 -7.72
C THR A 24 13.83 -9.69 -6.28
N ASN A 25 12.88 -9.07 -5.58
CA ASN A 25 12.64 -9.26 -4.16
C ASN A 25 11.18 -9.65 -3.87
N ALA A 26 10.99 -10.93 -3.53
CA ALA A 26 9.68 -11.49 -3.20
C ALA A 26 9.06 -10.87 -1.94
N HIS A 27 9.87 -10.39 -0.99
CA HIS A 27 9.38 -9.73 0.21
C HIS A 27 8.75 -8.37 -0.13
N PHE A 28 9.45 -7.58 -0.96
CA PHE A 28 8.93 -6.31 -1.46
C PHE A 28 7.63 -6.50 -2.24
N LYS A 29 7.58 -7.52 -3.11
CA LYS A 29 6.37 -7.88 -3.85
C LYS A 29 5.19 -8.14 -2.91
N LYS A 30 5.39 -8.92 -1.85
CA LYS A 30 4.34 -9.24 -0.88
C LYS A 30 3.87 -8.01 -0.11
N LEU A 31 4.78 -7.15 0.33
CA LEU A 31 4.46 -5.86 0.96
C LEU A 31 3.60 -4.97 0.06
N PHE A 32 3.94 -4.91 -1.23
CA PHE A 32 3.17 -4.15 -2.21
C PHE A 32 1.77 -4.73 -2.41
N GLU A 33 1.64 -6.06 -2.50
CA GLU A 33 0.33 -6.73 -2.59
C GLU A 33 -0.52 -6.44 -1.35
N THR A 34 0.05 -6.53 -0.13
CA THR A 34 -0.66 -6.18 1.10
C THR A 34 -1.14 -4.73 1.11
N TYR A 35 -0.32 -3.79 0.65
CA TYR A 35 -0.69 -2.37 0.57
C TYR A 35 -1.86 -2.15 -0.41
N ASP A 36 -1.82 -2.77 -1.59
CA ASP A 36 -2.88 -2.67 -2.60
C ASP A 36 -4.20 -3.27 -2.09
N GLU A 37 -4.14 -4.44 -1.45
CA GLU A 37 -5.32 -5.07 -0.82
C GLU A 37 -5.91 -4.21 0.30
N LEU A 38 -5.05 -3.54 1.07
CA LEU A 38 -5.46 -2.67 2.15
C LEU A 38 -6.15 -1.39 1.63
N GLU A 39 -5.60 -0.74 0.60
CA GLU A 39 -6.28 0.40 -0.05
C GLU A 39 -7.62 -0.02 -0.67
N GLN A 40 -7.67 -1.20 -1.32
CA GLN A 40 -8.91 -1.72 -1.88
C GLN A 40 -9.93 -2.02 -0.77
N SER A 41 -9.48 -2.50 0.39
CA SER A 41 -10.33 -2.73 1.56
C SER A 41 -10.86 -1.43 2.14
N ILE A 42 -10.02 -0.40 2.31
CA ILE A 42 -10.46 0.94 2.74
C ILE A 42 -11.47 1.49 1.75
N TYR A 43 -11.18 1.45 0.45
CA TYR A 43 -12.11 1.93 -0.58
C TYR A 43 -13.43 1.18 -0.57
N ARG A 44 -13.39 -0.15 -0.43
CA ARG A 44 -14.59 -0.96 -0.27
C ARG A 44 -15.35 -0.54 0.97
N ILE A 45 -14.70 -0.35 2.11
CA ILE A 45 -15.34 0.10 3.35
C ILE A 45 -15.95 1.51 3.22
N GLU A 46 -15.29 2.41 2.49
CA GLU A 46 -15.79 3.78 2.25
C GLU A 46 -16.95 3.81 1.24
N THR A 47 -16.99 2.86 0.31
CA THR A 47 -17.99 2.78 -0.77
C THR A 47 -19.19 1.90 -0.40
N ASP A 48 -18.89 0.74 0.18
CA ASP A 48 -19.83 -0.24 0.70
C ASP A 48 -20.37 0.35 2.00
N THR A 49 -21.54 0.96 1.90
CA THR A 49 -22.24 1.71 2.95
C THR A 49 -22.72 0.79 4.09
N GLU A 50 -22.10 -0.38 4.25
CA GLU A 50 -22.24 -1.24 5.40
C GLU A 50 -21.62 -0.57 6.64
N PRO A 51 -22.15 -0.81 7.85
CA PRO A 51 -21.61 -0.27 9.09
C PRO A 51 -20.31 -1.00 9.45
N THR A 52 -19.28 -0.84 8.63
CA THR A 52 -17.92 -1.18 9.03
C THR A 52 -17.59 -0.30 10.23
N SER A 53 -17.28 -0.95 11.35
CA SER A 53 -16.95 -0.27 12.59
C SER A 53 -15.77 0.67 12.35
N ASP A 54 -15.85 1.92 12.81
CA ASP A 54 -14.78 2.92 12.74
C ASP A 54 -13.42 2.37 13.22
N ASN A 55 -13.47 1.36 14.09
CA ASN A 55 -12.31 0.61 14.55
C ASN A 55 -11.53 -0.07 13.41
N VAL A 56 -12.20 -0.68 12.44
CA VAL A 56 -11.56 -1.35 11.29
C VAL A 56 -10.87 -0.32 10.42
N LEU A 57 -11.56 0.77 10.09
CA LEU A 57 -11.01 1.88 9.31
C LEU A 57 -9.79 2.51 9.99
N ASN A 58 -9.83 2.65 11.32
CA ASN A 58 -8.69 3.13 12.10
C ASN A 58 -7.51 2.15 12.08
N ASN A 59 -7.75 0.84 12.23
CA ASN A 59 -6.70 -0.17 12.12
C ASN A 59 -6.07 -0.18 10.72
N LEU A 60 -6.89 -0.12 9.66
CA LEU A 60 -6.40 -0.06 8.28
C LEU A 60 -5.56 1.19 8.03
N ARG A 61 -5.93 2.35 8.59
CA ARG A 61 -5.10 3.55 8.52
C ARG A 61 -3.73 3.37 9.18
N ILE A 62 -3.69 2.71 10.34
CA ILE A 62 -2.44 2.41 11.04
C ILE A 62 -1.57 1.46 10.20
N GLU A 63 -2.15 0.38 9.70
CA GLU A 63 -1.46 -0.56 8.82
C GLU A 63 -0.96 0.12 7.53
N ARG A 64 -1.77 1.00 6.92
CA ARG A 64 -1.34 1.78 5.74
C ARG A 64 -0.06 2.56 6.02
N VAL A 65 -0.01 3.25 7.16
CA VAL A 65 1.17 4.04 7.56
C VAL A 65 2.37 3.13 7.82
N SER A 66 2.17 2.02 8.52
CA SER A 66 3.23 1.05 8.81
C SER A 66 3.80 0.39 7.54
N LEU A 67 2.93 -0.05 6.63
CA LEU A 67 3.31 -0.61 5.33
C LEU A 67 4.07 0.42 4.51
N LYS A 68 3.61 1.68 4.49
CA LYS A 68 4.32 2.75 3.78
C LYS A 68 5.73 2.97 4.36
N ASP A 69 5.86 2.97 5.68
CA ASP A 69 7.17 3.11 6.34
C ASP A 69 8.07 1.93 6.01
N GLU A 70 7.59 0.68 6.11
CA GLU A 70 8.36 -0.52 5.75
C GLU A 70 8.80 -0.51 4.29
N ILE A 71 7.91 -0.13 3.37
CA ILE A 71 8.23 -0.05 1.94
C ILE A 71 9.26 1.04 1.68
N TYR A 72 9.11 2.20 2.30
CA TYR A 72 10.10 3.28 2.22
C TYR A 72 11.45 2.83 2.81
N GLN A 73 11.45 2.17 3.97
CA GLN A 73 12.65 1.59 4.57
C GLN A 73 13.32 0.59 3.62
N PHE A 74 12.55 -0.24 2.93
CA PHE A 74 13.06 -1.18 1.94
C PHE A 74 13.74 -0.47 0.76
N ILE A 75 13.12 0.61 0.27
CA ILE A 75 13.65 1.41 -0.83
C ILE A 75 14.93 2.13 -0.42
N ILE A 76 14.99 2.74 0.77
CA ILE A 76 16.20 3.49 1.19
C ILE A 76 17.35 2.57 1.59
N ARG A 77 17.06 1.37 2.12
CA ARG A 77 18.08 0.42 2.60
C ARG A 77 18.81 -0.26 1.44
N HIS A 78 18.20 -0.32 0.25
CA HIS A 78 18.68 -1.12 -0.87
C HIS A 78 18.94 -0.31 -2.13
#